data_AF-A0A3N5IKE8-F1
#
_entry.id   AF-A0A3N5IKE8-F1
#
_cell.length_a   1.000
_cell.length_b   1.000
_cell.length_c   1.000
_cell.angle_alpha   90.00
_cell.angle_beta   90.00
_cell.angle_gamma   90.00
#
_symmetry.space_group_name_H-M   'P 1'
#
loop_
_entity.id
_entity.type
_entity.pdbx_description
1 polymer ?
#
loop_
_entity_poly.entity_id
_entity_poly.type
_entity_poly.pdbx_seq_one_letter_code
_entity_poly.pdbx_strand_id
1 'polypeptide(L)' 'MEAVGGPHFTVVVDLMSEPCLWRWEIRDPARDEVVADSWTNEWMAYESPDEAWRAARARLTVLVPR' A
#
# COMPACT_ATOMS: atom_id res chain seq x y z
N MET A 1 -12.93 -25.45 -0.29
CA MET A 1 -13.17 -24.32 0.62
C MET A 1 -12.82 -23.08 -0.18
N GLU A 2 -13.77 -22.55 -0.93
CA GLU A 2 -13.55 -21.37 -1.76
C GLU A 2 -13.78 -20.14 -0.88
N ALA A 3 -12.71 -19.41 -0.58
CA ALA A 3 -12.84 -18.08 -0.02
C ALA A 3 -13.44 -17.18 -1.12
N VAL A 4 -14.77 -17.13 -1.19
CA VAL A 4 -15.50 -16.12 -1.97
C VAL A 4 -15.44 -14.82 -1.19
N GLY A 5 -14.29 -14.17 -1.25
CA GLY A 5 -14.08 -12.81 -0.78
C GLY A 5 -13.17 -12.16 -1.81
N GLY A 6 -13.58 -11.01 -2.36
CA GLY A 6 -12.70 -10.22 -3.22
C GLY A 6 -11.37 -9.93 -2.51
N PRO A 7 -10.31 -9.54 -3.24
CA PRO A 7 -9.01 -9.34 -2.62
C PRO A 7 -9.11 -8.28 -1.51
N HIS A 8 -8.93 -8.72 -0.27
CA HIS A 8 -8.91 -7.86 0.91
C HIS A 8 -7.50 -7.29 1.08
N PHE A 9 -7.14 -6.31 0.25
CA PHE A 9 -5.83 -5.69 0.36
C PHE A 9 -5.69 -4.87 1.65
N THR A 10 -4.49 -4.89 2.23
CA THR A 10 -4.13 -4.13 3.43
C THR A 10 -3.09 -3.06 3.07
N VAL A 11 -3.22 -1.87 3.67
CA VAL A 11 -2.24 -0.78 3.53
C VAL A 11 -1.27 -0.86 4.70
N VAL A 12 0.03 -0.86 4.41
CA VAL A 12 1.12 -0.70 5.36
C VAL A 12 1.82 0.63 5.07
N VAL A 13 2.16 1.36 6.13
CA VAL A 13 2.87 2.63 6.03
C VAL A 13 4.11 2.52 6.90
N ASP A 14 5.28 2.64 6.27
CA ASP A 14 6.58 2.45 6.92
C ASP A 14 7.43 3.71 6.79
N LEU A 15 8.18 4.01 7.85
CA LEU A 15 9.21 5.04 7.83
C LEU A 15 10.49 4.44 7.21
N MET A 16 10.98 5.05 6.14
CA MET A 16 12.26 4.69 5.56
C MET A 16 13.40 5.10 6.50
N SER A 17 14.45 4.28 6.56
CA SER A 17 15.62 4.57 7.40
C SER A 17 16.31 5.85 6.93
N GLU A 18 16.61 5.97 5.63
CA GLU A 18 17.19 7.17 5.00
C GLU A 18 16.70 7.27 3.54
N PRO A 19 16.13 8.40 3.10
CA PRO A 19 15.72 9.57 3.91
C PRO A 19 14.60 9.20 4.89
N CYS A 20 14.48 9.92 6.01
CA CYS A 20 13.42 9.74 7.04
C CYS A 20 12.03 10.18 6.54
N LEU A 21 11.59 9.61 5.42
CA LEU A 21 10.31 9.85 4.77
C LEU A 21 9.46 8.59 4.83
N TRP A 22 8.16 8.77 4.70
CA TRP A 22 7.18 7.70 4.77
C TRP A 22 6.92 7.13 3.39
N ARG A 23 6.77 5.81 3.31
CA ARG A 23 6.31 5.11 2.11
C ARG A 23 5.09 4.27 2.44
N TRP A 24 4.36 3.86 1.41
CA TRP A 24 3.26 2.90 1.56
C TRP A 24 3.47 1.64 0.73
N GLU A 25 2.95 0.54 1.24
CA GLU A 25 2.83 -0.75 0.56
C GLU A 25 1.36 -1.20 0.64
N ILE A 26 0.85 -1.77 -0.46
CA ILE A 26 -0.43 -2.46 -0.49
C ILE A 26 -0.11 -3.95 -0.58
N ARG A 27 -0.63 -4.72 0.36
CA ARG A 27 -0.35 -6.15 0.49
C ARG A 27 -1.61 -6.98 0.30
N ASP A 28 -1.48 -8.09 -0.39
CA ASP A 28 -2.49 -9.15 -0.42
C ASP A 28 -2.22 -10.12 0.75
N PRO A 29 -3.02 -10.10 1.82
CA PRO A 29 -2.82 -10.99 2.96
C PRO A 29 -3.11 -12.46 2.63
N ALA A 30 -3.84 -12.76 1.55
CA ALA A 30 -4.08 -14.14 1.13
C ALA A 30 -2.84 -14.77 0.46
N ARG A 31 -1.99 -13.93 -0.14
CA ARG A 31 -0.76 -14.35 -0.85
C ARG A 31 0.52 -13.95 -0.13
N ASP A 32 0.42 -13.19 0.96
CA ASP A 32 1.53 -12.52 1.67
C ASP A 32 2.45 -11.75 0.71
N GLU A 33 1.85 -11.07 -0.26
CA GLU A 33 2.55 -10.45 -1.39
C GLU A 33 2.32 -8.93 -1.41
N VAL A 34 3.36 -8.14 -1.71
CA VAL A 34 3.22 -6.70 -1.98
C VAL A 34 2.73 -6.52 -3.41
N VAL A 35 1.51 -6.03 -3.58
CA VAL A 35 0.88 -5.84 -4.90
C VAL A 35 1.12 -4.45 -5.48
N ALA A 36 1.43 -3.47 -4.63
CA ALA A 36 1.84 -2.13 -5.05
C ALA A 36 2.66 -1.46 -3.96
N ASP A 37 3.61 -0.63 -4.33
CA ASP A 37 4.45 0.10 -3.40
C ASP A 37 4.84 1.49 -3.95
N SER A 38 4.93 2.47 -3.05
CA SER A 38 5.17 3.87 -3.45
C SER A 38 6.62 4.13 -3.83
N TRP A 39 7.58 3.33 -3.36
CA TRP A 39 8.99 3.66 -3.43
C TRP A 39 9.73 2.98 -4.58
N THR A 40 9.58 1.67 -4.72
CA THR A 40 10.25 0.85 -5.75
C THR A 40 9.69 1.14 -7.12
N ASN A 41 8.36 1.32 -7.23
CA ASN A 41 7.70 1.51 -8.51
C ASN A 41 7.49 3.00 -8.85
N GLU A 42 7.06 3.80 -7.87
CA GLU A 42 6.68 5.20 -8.11
C GLU A 42 7.75 6.22 -7.64
N TRP A 43 8.80 5.77 -6.92
CA TRP A 43 9.84 6.63 -6.33
C TRP A 43 9.25 7.81 -5.53
N MET A 44 8.10 7.58 -4.91
CA MET A 44 7.37 8.53 -4.08
C MET A 44 7.53 8.18 -2.61
N ALA A 45 7.94 9.18 -1.84
CA ALA A 45 7.95 9.18 -0.39
C ALA A 45 7.27 10.47 0.12
N TYR A 46 6.79 10.43 1.34
CA TYR A 46 5.90 11.44 1.92
C TYR A 46 6.48 11.98 3.22
N GLU A 47 6.16 13.21 3.58
CA GLU A 47 6.68 13.83 4.80
C GLU A 47 5.94 13.35 6.07
N SER A 48 4.77 12.73 5.90
CA SER A 48 3.94 12.25 7.02
C SER A 48 3.31 10.89 6.75
N PRO A 49 3.04 10.09 7.81
CA PRO A 49 2.38 8.80 7.67
C PRO A 49 0.94 8.95 7.16
N ASP A 50 0.23 10.00 7.58
CA ASP A 50 -1.13 10.29 7.12
C ASP A 50 -1.20 10.57 5.62
N GLU A 51 -0.21 11.27 5.07
CA GLU A 51 -0.13 11.54 3.64
C GLU A 51 0.14 10.25 2.85
N ALA A 52 1.10 9.44 3.29
CA ALA A 52 1.36 8.13 2.70
C ALA A 52 0.12 7.24 2.74
N TRP A 53 -0.60 7.20 3.87
CA TRP A 53 -1.82 6.41 4.00
C TRP A 53 -2.95 6.88 3.08
N ARG A 54 -3.15 8.20 2.94
CA ARG A 54 -4.15 8.76 2.01
C ARG A 54 -3.82 8.42 0.57
N ALA A 55 -2.55 8.53 0.17
CA ALA A 55 -2.10 8.16 -1.17
C ALA A 55 -2.32 6.67 -1.45
N ALA A 56 -1.97 5.79 -0.50
CA ALA A 56 -2.21 4.36 -0.59
C ALA A 56 -3.70 4.02 -0.74
N ARG A 57 -4.57 4.69 0.03
CA ARG A 57 -6.02 4.49 -0.08
C ARG A 57 -6.57 4.91 -1.44
N ALA A 58 -6.08 6.01 -2.00
CA ALA A 58 -6.45 6.41 -3.35
C ALA A 58 -6.06 5.31 -4.36
N ARG A 59 -4.85 4.76 -4.24
CA ARG A 59 -4.40 3.64 -5.08
C ARG A 59 -5.25 2.38 -4.91
N LEU A 60 -5.63 2.05 -3.68
CA LEU A 60 -6.45 0.88 -3.37
C LEU A 60 -7.84 0.96 -4.02
N THR A 61 -8.44 2.14 -4.14
CA THR A 61 -9.72 2.31 -4.87
C THR A 61 -9.61 2.04 -6.37
N VAL A 62 -8.42 2.20 -6.96
CA VAL A 62 -8.14 1.86 -8.37
C VAL A 62 -7.91 0.36 -8.53
N LEU A 63 -7.31 -0.30 -7.54
CA LEU A 63 -7.03 -1.74 -7.56
C LEU A 63 -8.27 -2.60 -7.27
N VAL A 64 -9.20 -2.09 -6.47
CA VAL A 64 -10.48 -2.73 -6.15
C VAL A 64 -11.62 -1.85 -6.68
N PRO A 65 -11.85 -1.83 -8.01
CA PRO A 65 -13.05 -1.21 -8.54
C PRO A 65 -14.26 -1.98 -7.99
N ARG A 66 -15.20 -1.23 -7.43
CA ARG A 66 -16.41 -1.78 -6.79
C ARG A 66 -17.30 -2.52 -7.78
#